data_AF-A0A4Q7N0R3-F1
#
_entry.id   AF-A0A4Q7N0R3-F1
#
_cell.length_a   1.000
_cell.length_b   1.000
_cell.length_c   1.000
_cell.angle_alpha   90.00
_cell.angle_beta   90.00
_cell.angle_gamma   90.00
#
_symmetry.space_group_name_H-M   'P 1'
#
loop_
_entity.id
_entity.type
_entity.pdbx_description
1 polymer ?
#
loop_
_entity_poly.entity_id
_entity_poly.type
_entity_poly.pdbx_seq_one_letter_code
_entity_poly.pdbx_strand_id
1 'polypeptide(L)'
;MKLFFSLLFSLGILQISAQQPFEGTIVYKVAAPDEDTASLKLQFGKNALSIDFQRRGSGGMEQVLVDLESGKIYELNMGMKTYTVRNLFSRTRPREAGSSGRIAGYDVTAIDLSEKGIAALVANMNRGQVLIYPSNDLHYPVPEQYISNIALSMVYDNKIILGLSLIDHNGRVDGKMDTIRIMASTVVPEVFPENHFNIPEGFFPEQQAMVPPPPPVYIESGADSVTYPVPPPPAWPPVPEKKNTKKKTNTTKSPMRKPGKN
;
A
#
# COMPACT_ATOMS: atom_id res chain seq x y z
N MET A 1 -15.21 -37.87 43.24
CA MET A 1 -16.00 -37.24 42.14
C MET A 1 -16.06 -35.71 42.17
N LYS A 2 -15.99 -35.03 43.33
CA LYS A 2 -16.03 -33.54 43.36
C LYS A 2 -14.78 -32.83 42.79
N LEU A 3 -13.62 -33.47 42.78
CA LEU A 3 -12.37 -32.91 42.24
C LEU A 3 -12.29 -32.88 40.70
N PHE A 4 -13.00 -33.76 39.99
CA PHE A 4 -13.01 -33.78 38.52
C PHE A 4 -13.88 -32.65 37.91
N PHE A 5 -14.92 -32.20 38.63
CA PHE A 5 -15.78 -31.10 38.18
C PHE A 5 -15.10 -29.73 38.30
N SER A 6 -14.17 -29.56 39.25
CA SER A 6 -13.40 -28.32 39.40
C SER A 6 -12.39 -28.12 38.27
N LEU A 7 -11.81 -29.19 37.73
CA LEU A 7 -10.81 -29.13 36.66
C LEU A 7 -11.44 -28.78 35.29
N LEU A 8 -12.66 -29.26 35.04
CA LEU A 8 -13.45 -28.92 33.85
C LEU A 8 -13.93 -27.47 33.86
N PHE A 9 -14.19 -26.88 35.03
CA PHE A 9 -14.58 -25.47 35.15
C PHE A 9 -13.38 -24.53 34.95
N SER A 10 -12.16 -24.94 35.34
CA SER A 10 -10.94 -24.16 35.09
C SER A 10 -10.45 -24.20 33.63
N LEU A 11 -10.81 -25.23 32.85
CA LEU A 11 -10.47 -25.30 31.41
C LEU A 11 -11.41 -24.46 30.53
N GLY A 12 -12.56 -24.02 31.03
CA GLY A 12 -13.57 -23.25 30.26
C GLY A 12 -13.33 -21.74 30.17
N ILE A 13 -12.29 -21.21 30.83
CA ILE A 13 -12.00 -19.77 30.88
C ILE A 13 -10.71 -19.41 30.11
N LEU A 14 -10.22 -20.31 29.24
CA LEU A 14 -9.45 -19.86 28.08
C LEU A 14 -10.45 -19.25 27.09
N GLN A 15 -11.04 -18.13 27.49
CA GLN A 15 -11.77 -17.28 26.57
C GLN A 15 -10.77 -16.91 25.49
N ILE A 16 -11.02 -17.45 24.30
CA ILE A 16 -10.45 -16.96 23.05
C ILE A 16 -10.84 -15.49 23.04
N SER A 17 -9.94 -14.61 23.48
CA SER A 17 -10.07 -13.18 23.26
C SER A 17 -9.88 -12.99 21.77
N ALA A 18 -10.95 -13.26 21.01
CA ALA A 18 -11.02 -12.94 19.60
C ALA A 18 -10.66 -11.45 19.50
N GLN A 19 -9.58 -11.16 18.76
CA GLN A 19 -9.14 -9.79 18.53
C GLN A 19 -10.36 -9.00 18.05
N GLN A 20 -10.78 -8.02 18.84
CA GLN A 20 -11.93 -7.19 18.48
C GLN A 20 -11.53 -6.35 17.26
N PRO A 21 -12.43 -6.16 16.28
CA PRO A 21 -12.22 -5.21 15.20
C PRO A 21 -11.88 -3.83 15.78
N PHE A 22 -10.81 -3.22 15.29
CA PHE A 22 -10.42 -1.89 15.66
C PHE A 22 -11.40 -0.89 15.06
N GLU A 23 -11.92 -0.02 15.92
CA GLU A 23 -12.63 1.19 15.55
C GLU A 23 -11.88 2.38 16.14
N GLY A 24 -11.62 3.40 15.32
CA GLY A 24 -10.94 4.60 15.79
C GLY A 24 -10.26 5.41 14.70
N THR A 25 -9.50 6.40 15.15
CA THR A 25 -8.75 7.32 14.27
C THR A 25 -7.27 6.96 14.28
N ILE A 26 -6.65 6.93 13.10
CA ILE A 26 -5.19 6.86 12.95
C ILE A 26 -4.70 8.06 12.13
N VAL A 27 -3.74 8.78 12.68
CA VAL A 27 -3.08 9.90 12.01
C VAL A 27 -1.71 9.45 11.54
N TYR A 28 -1.45 9.60 10.24
CA TYR A 28 -0.20 9.28 9.59
C TYR A 28 0.54 10.56 9.19
N LYS A 29 1.85 10.53 9.35
CA LYS A 29 2.77 11.53 8.78
C LYS A 29 3.36 10.98 7.50
N VAL A 30 3.29 11.78 6.44
CA VAL A 30 3.89 11.49 5.14
C VAL A 30 5.14 12.34 5.00
N ALA A 31 6.29 11.68 4.85
CA ALA A 31 7.57 12.31 4.59
C ALA A 31 8.09 11.85 3.24
N ALA A 32 8.40 12.81 2.36
CA ALA A 32 9.06 12.59 1.09
C ALA A 32 10.35 13.44 1.02
N PRO A 33 11.34 13.06 0.22
CA PRO A 33 12.51 13.91 -0.04
C PRO A 33 12.08 15.28 -0.58
N ASP A 34 12.67 16.35 -0.06
CA ASP A 34 12.49 17.73 -0.52
C ASP A 34 11.05 18.29 -0.51
N GLU A 35 10.11 17.60 0.16
CA GLU A 35 8.73 18.07 0.32
C GLU A 35 8.36 18.33 1.79
N ASP A 36 7.43 19.26 2.00
CA ASP A 36 6.81 19.49 3.30
C ASP A 36 6.08 18.24 3.79
N THR A 37 6.15 18.00 5.12
CA THR A 37 5.42 16.87 5.73
C THR A 37 3.91 17.06 5.58
N ALA A 38 3.23 16.08 4.99
CA ALA A 38 1.77 16.05 4.91
C ALA A 38 1.18 15.16 6.02
N SER A 39 -0.10 15.37 6.33
CA SER A 39 -0.84 14.56 7.30
C SER A 39 -1.99 13.85 6.60
N LEU A 40 -2.13 12.56 6.89
CA LEU A 40 -3.19 11.71 6.40
C LEU A 40 -3.95 11.17 7.61
N LYS A 41 -5.25 11.40 7.67
CA LYS A 41 -6.09 10.90 8.78
C LYS A 41 -7.01 9.82 8.25
N LEU A 42 -6.94 8.64 8.85
CA LEU A 42 -7.86 7.53 8.58
C LEU A 42 -8.78 7.33 9.77
N GLN A 43 -10.05 7.08 9.50
CA GLN A 43 -11.05 6.73 10.49
C GLN A 43 -11.63 5.37 10.12
N PHE A 44 -11.54 4.43 11.04
CA PHE A 44 -12.02 3.06 10.90
C PHE A 44 -13.30 2.92 11.73
N GLY A 45 -14.42 2.67 11.07
CA GLY A 45 -15.67 2.25 11.70
C GLY A 45 -15.96 0.79 11.38
N LYS A 46 -16.98 0.23 12.02
CA LYS A 46 -17.34 -1.19 11.94
C LYS A 46 -17.28 -1.81 10.52
N ASN A 47 -17.91 -1.17 9.53
CA ASN A 47 -17.96 -1.64 8.13
C ASN A 47 -17.67 -0.53 7.11
N ALA A 48 -17.05 0.56 7.56
CA ALA A 48 -16.74 1.70 6.71
C ALA A 48 -15.43 2.35 7.16
N LEU A 49 -14.78 3.04 6.22
CA LEU A 49 -13.62 3.86 6.54
C LEU A 49 -13.72 5.23 5.86
N SER A 50 -13.08 6.21 6.47
CA SER A 50 -12.89 7.53 5.88
C SER A 50 -11.41 7.86 5.82
N ILE A 51 -10.99 8.49 4.72
CA ILE A 51 -9.64 8.97 4.49
C ILE A 51 -9.72 10.46 4.24
N ASP A 52 -9.15 11.25 5.14
CA ASP A 52 -9.01 12.69 4.98
C ASP A 52 -7.56 13.02 4.63
N PHE A 53 -7.34 13.60 3.45
CA PHE A 53 -6.02 14.07 3.05
C PHE A 53 -5.90 15.58 3.27
N GLN A 54 -5.00 15.98 4.19
CA GLN A 54 -4.75 17.38 4.48
C GLN A 54 -3.39 17.79 3.91
N ARG A 55 -3.39 18.35 2.69
CA ARG A 55 -2.22 18.99 2.11
C ARG A 55 -2.16 20.45 2.50
N ARG A 56 -1.00 20.90 2.95
CA ARG A 56 -0.77 22.30 3.29
C ARG A 56 -0.87 23.15 2.01
N GLY A 57 -1.78 24.12 1.98
CA GLY A 57 -1.92 25.07 0.87
C GLY A 57 -2.85 24.65 -0.28
N SER A 58 -3.43 23.44 -0.27
CA SER A 58 -4.53 23.13 -1.18
C SER A 58 -5.84 23.63 -0.58
N GLY A 59 -6.54 24.52 -1.29
CA GLY A 59 -7.85 25.06 -0.85
C GLY A 59 -8.99 24.04 -0.84
N GLY A 60 -8.73 22.79 -1.23
CA GLY A 60 -9.69 21.68 -1.16
C GLY A 60 -9.20 20.61 -0.19
N MET A 61 -10.11 20.15 0.67
CA MET A 61 -9.98 18.85 1.31
C MET A 61 -10.65 17.82 0.40
N GLU A 62 -9.91 16.76 0.08
CA GLU A 62 -10.47 15.56 -0.55
C GLU A 62 -10.70 14.54 0.56
N GLN A 63 -11.92 14.02 0.62
CA GLN A 63 -12.31 12.97 1.52
C GLN A 63 -12.70 11.74 0.70
N VAL A 64 -12.20 10.58 1.11
CA VAL A 64 -12.59 9.30 0.50
C VAL A 64 -13.34 8.48 1.54
N LEU A 65 -14.58 8.11 1.23
CA LEU A 65 -15.38 7.20 2.05
C LEU A 65 -15.40 5.83 1.38
N VAL A 66 -15.16 4.76 2.14
CA VAL A 66 -15.32 3.38 1.64
C VAL A 66 -16.36 2.69 2.49
N ASP A 67 -17.37 2.16 1.82
CA ASP A 67 -18.42 1.35 2.40
C ASP A 67 -18.18 -0.11 2.01
N LEU A 68 -17.83 -0.94 2.98
CA LEU A 68 -17.52 -2.35 2.78
C LEU A 68 -18.78 -3.20 2.58
N GLU A 69 -19.95 -2.75 3.05
CA GLU A 69 -21.20 -3.50 2.86
C GLU A 69 -21.69 -3.35 1.43
N SER A 70 -21.69 -2.12 0.89
CA SER A 70 -22.08 -1.88 -0.50
C SER A 70 -20.96 -2.10 -1.50
N GLY A 71 -19.71 -2.21 -1.03
CA GLY A 71 -18.54 -2.38 -1.87
C GLY A 71 -18.22 -1.15 -2.72
N LYS A 72 -18.54 0.05 -2.21
CA LYS A 72 -18.41 1.32 -2.93
C LYS A 72 -17.37 2.23 -2.29
N ILE A 73 -16.70 2.99 -3.13
CA ILE A 73 -15.82 4.09 -2.77
C ILE A 73 -16.49 5.38 -3.25
N TYR A 74 -16.57 6.36 -2.36
CA TYR A 74 -17.05 7.71 -2.65
C TYR A 74 -15.87 8.68 -2.50
N GLU A 75 -15.53 9.39 -3.57
CA GLU A 75 -14.53 10.47 -3.54
C GLU A 75 -15.30 11.79 -3.47
N LEU A 76 -15.19 12.49 -2.33
CA LEU A 76 -15.94 13.71 -2.03
C LEU A 76 -15.06 14.93 -2.26
N ASN A 77 -15.55 15.86 -3.07
CA ASN A 77 -14.99 17.19 -3.20
C ASN A 77 -15.72 18.14 -2.24
N MET A 78 -15.07 18.46 -1.12
CA MET A 78 -15.68 19.29 -0.07
C MET A 78 -15.96 20.73 -0.52
N GLY A 79 -15.21 21.24 -1.50
CA GLY A 79 -15.36 22.60 -2.01
C GLY A 79 -16.57 22.74 -2.96
N MET A 80 -16.70 21.81 -3.91
CA MET A 80 -17.79 21.82 -4.89
C MET A 80 -19.07 21.13 -4.38
N LYS A 81 -18.98 20.41 -3.25
CA LYS A 81 -20.04 19.51 -2.75
C LYS A 81 -20.44 18.46 -3.78
N THR A 82 -19.45 17.92 -4.49
CA THR A 82 -19.67 16.85 -5.45
C THR A 82 -19.07 15.54 -4.96
N TYR A 83 -19.54 14.41 -5.50
CA TYR A 83 -18.88 13.12 -5.28
C TYR A 83 -18.85 12.25 -6.52
N THR A 84 -17.81 11.42 -6.64
CA THR A 84 -17.78 10.31 -7.61
C THR A 84 -17.93 8.98 -6.90
N VAL A 85 -18.42 7.97 -7.61
CA VAL A 85 -18.62 6.60 -7.08
C VAL A 85 -17.81 5.61 -7.89
N ARG A 86 -17.08 4.74 -7.20
CA ARG A 86 -16.34 3.62 -7.82
C ARG A 86 -16.63 2.34 -7.05
N ASN A 87 -16.58 1.19 -7.72
CA ASN A 87 -16.74 -0.11 -7.07
C ASN A 87 -15.40 -0.62 -6.54
N LEU A 88 -15.44 -1.37 -5.44
CA LEU A 88 -14.30 -2.13 -4.95
C LEU A 88 -14.04 -3.34 -5.87
N PHE A 89 -12.84 -3.42 -6.44
CA PHE A 89 -12.41 -4.57 -7.24
C PHE A 89 -11.59 -5.59 -6.44
N SER A 90 -11.64 -6.85 -6.87
CA SER A 90 -10.88 -7.97 -6.30
C SER A 90 -9.53 -8.16 -7.01
N ARG A 91 -8.47 -8.45 -6.25
CA ARG A 91 -7.18 -8.95 -6.76
C ARG A 91 -6.53 -9.90 -5.75
N THR A 92 -5.49 -10.60 -6.21
CA THR A 92 -4.80 -11.71 -5.52
C THR A 92 -3.88 -11.28 -4.38
N ARG A 93 -3.83 -12.15 -3.34
CA ARG A 93 -3.08 -11.96 -2.09
C ARG A 93 -1.56 -12.03 -2.26
N PRO A 94 -0.80 -11.15 -1.59
CA PRO A 94 0.65 -11.30 -1.36
C PRO A 94 1.01 -12.37 -0.32
N ARG A 95 2.26 -12.85 -0.33
CA ARG A 95 2.81 -13.83 0.65
C ARG A 95 3.92 -13.23 1.52
N GLU A 96 3.95 -13.52 2.81
CA GLU A 96 4.74 -12.80 3.82
C GLU A 96 6.26 -13.04 3.78
N ALA A 97 7.04 -12.02 4.14
CA ALA A 97 8.42 -12.12 4.61
C ALA A 97 8.83 -10.83 5.34
N GLY A 98 9.33 -10.90 6.57
CA GLY A 98 10.15 -9.81 7.10
C GLY A 98 10.36 -9.74 8.61
N SER A 99 10.93 -8.61 9.01
CA SER A 99 11.53 -8.30 10.30
C SER A 99 10.56 -7.58 11.25
N SER A 100 10.67 -7.83 12.55
CA SER A 100 9.82 -7.22 13.58
C SER A 100 10.30 -5.83 14.02
N GLY A 101 9.37 -4.93 14.38
CA GLY A 101 9.65 -3.58 14.90
C GLY A 101 8.47 -3.02 15.73
N ARG A 102 8.51 -1.71 16.06
CA ARG A 102 7.42 -1.00 16.76
C ARG A 102 7.11 0.35 16.11
N ILE A 103 5.82 0.66 15.92
CA ILE A 103 5.32 1.94 15.37
C ILE A 103 4.12 2.40 16.20
N ALA A 104 4.11 3.68 16.62
CA ALA A 104 3.05 4.27 17.44
C ALA A 104 2.67 3.45 18.70
N GLY A 105 3.64 2.70 19.26
CA GLY A 105 3.44 1.85 20.44
C GLY A 105 3.07 0.39 20.15
N TYR A 106 2.70 0.05 18.91
CA TYR A 106 2.28 -1.29 18.50
C TYR A 106 3.42 -2.09 17.87
N ASP A 107 3.39 -3.41 18.05
CA ASP A 107 4.34 -4.31 17.39
C ASP A 107 3.95 -4.49 15.92
N VAL A 108 4.94 -4.42 15.03
CA VAL A 108 4.75 -4.55 13.58
C VAL A 108 5.70 -5.57 13.00
N THR A 109 5.30 -6.22 11.90
CA THR A 109 6.18 -7.09 11.11
C THR A 109 6.28 -6.52 9.71
N ALA A 110 7.48 -6.13 9.29
CA ALA A 110 7.71 -5.62 7.95
C ALA A 110 7.37 -6.70 6.91
N ILE A 111 6.75 -6.32 5.80
CA ILE A 111 6.48 -7.20 4.66
C ILE A 111 6.96 -6.52 3.39
N ASP A 112 7.80 -7.23 2.64
CA ASP A 112 8.25 -6.80 1.32
C ASP A 112 7.22 -7.16 0.23
N LEU A 113 6.76 -6.15 -0.51
CA LEU A 113 5.80 -6.26 -1.61
C LEU A 113 6.43 -6.08 -2.99
N SER A 114 7.74 -5.93 -3.09
CA SER A 114 8.45 -5.52 -4.31
C SER A 114 8.41 -6.55 -5.43
N GLU A 115 8.37 -7.84 -5.09
CA GLU A 115 8.26 -8.93 -6.07
C GLU A 115 6.82 -9.19 -6.53
N LYS A 116 5.85 -8.39 -6.08
CA LYS A 116 4.43 -8.71 -6.22
C LYS A 116 3.69 -7.63 -7.00
N GLY A 117 2.61 -8.00 -7.69
CA GLY A 117 1.81 -7.08 -8.51
C GLY A 117 1.23 -5.84 -7.79
N ILE A 118 1.33 -5.73 -6.46
CA ILE A 118 1.05 -4.47 -5.74
C ILE A 118 2.16 -3.45 -5.98
N ALA A 119 3.41 -3.90 -6.12
CA ALA A 119 4.47 -3.08 -6.68
C ALA A 119 3.98 -2.49 -7.99
N ALA A 120 3.41 -3.23 -8.93
CA ALA A 120 2.94 -2.67 -10.22
C ALA A 120 1.91 -1.51 -10.11
N LEU A 121 1.13 -1.41 -9.03
CA LEU A 121 0.21 -0.28 -8.80
C LEU A 121 0.94 1.00 -8.33
N VAL A 122 2.05 0.85 -7.59
CA VAL A 122 2.92 1.96 -7.16
C VAL A 122 4.13 2.15 -8.11
N ALA A 123 4.50 1.11 -8.87
CA ALA A 123 5.75 0.91 -9.61
C ALA A 123 5.60 1.09 -11.12
N ASN A 124 4.45 1.58 -11.60
CA ASN A 124 4.48 2.39 -12.81
C ASN A 124 5.41 3.62 -12.64
N MET A 125 5.84 3.94 -11.41
CA MET A 125 6.82 4.98 -11.08
C MET A 125 8.24 4.48 -10.76
N ASN A 126 8.70 3.33 -11.30
CA ASN A 126 10.06 2.76 -11.20
C ASN A 126 10.20 1.55 -10.26
N ARG A 127 11.28 0.77 -10.52
CA ARG A 127 11.75 -0.44 -9.82
C ARG A 127 12.14 -0.19 -8.35
N GLY A 128 11.24 0.39 -7.56
CA GLY A 128 11.44 0.63 -6.13
C GLY A 128 11.01 -0.54 -5.25
N GLN A 129 11.59 -0.62 -4.06
CA GLN A 129 11.18 -1.57 -3.02
C GLN A 129 10.02 -0.98 -2.21
N VAL A 130 8.95 -1.77 -2.00
CA VAL A 130 7.78 -1.39 -1.19
C VAL A 130 7.77 -2.23 0.07
N LEU A 131 7.94 -1.59 1.22
CA LEU A 131 7.83 -2.22 2.54
C LEU A 131 6.57 -1.70 3.24
N ILE A 132 5.73 -2.61 3.71
CA ILE A 132 4.61 -2.28 4.60
C ILE A 132 4.89 -2.81 6.01
N TYR A 133 4.29 -2.19 7.02
CA TYR A 133 4.47 -2.53 8.43
C TYR A 133 3.09 -2.73 9.09
N PRO A 134 2.38 -3.84 8.80
CA PRO A 134 1.14 -4.21 9.50
C PRO A 134 1.36 -4.39 11.01
N SER A 135 0.38 -3.93 11.78
CA SER A 135 0.29 -4.17 13.22
C SER A 135 -0.04 -5.63 13.50
N ASN A 136 0.59 -6.20 14.53
CA ASN A 136 0.25 -7.53 15.03
C ASN A 136 -1.02 -7.51 15.91
N ASP A 137 -1.38 -6.34 16.43
CA ASP A 137 -2.43 -6.17 17.45
C ASP A 137 -3.68 -5.47 16.92
N LEU A 138 -3.56 -4.64 15.88
CA LEU A 138 -4.68 -3.89 15.31
C LEU A 138 -5.29 -4.65 14.13
N HIS A 139 -6.47 -5.21 14.37
CA HIS A 139 -7.22 -5.99 13.40
C HIS A 139 -8.40 -5.18 12.83
N TYR A 140 -8.59 -5.22 11.50
CA TYR A 140 -9.73 -4.62 10.81
C TYR A 140 -10.24 -5.60 9.74
N PRO A 141 -11.39 -6.27 9.97
CA PRO A 141 -11.88 -7.31 9.08
C PRO A 141 -12.32 -6.71 7.74
N VAL A 142 -11.67 -7.13 6.66
CA VAL A 142 -12.04 -6.76 5.29
C VAL A 142 -12.58 -7.99 4.59
N PRO A 143 -13.77 -7.93 3.98
CA PRO A 143 -14.29 -9.03 3.17
C PRO A 143 -13.29 -9.48 2.12
N GLU A 144 -13.10 -10.79 1.93
CA GLU A 144 -12.03 -11.34 1.09
C GLU A 144 -12.01 -10.79 -0.34
N GLN A 145 -13.19 -10.46 -0.87
CA GLN A 145 -13.39 -9.88 -2.19
C GLN A 145 -12.81 -8.47 -2.36
N TYR A 146 -12.44 -7.78 -1.27
CA TYR A 146 -11.93 -6.41 -1.28
C TYR A 146 -10.48 -6.26 -0.82
N ILE A 147 -9.83 -7.32 -0.32
CA ILE A 147 -8.49 -7.29 0.32
C ILE A 147 -7.40 -6.58 -0.51
N SER A 148 -7.55 -6.51 -1.84
CA SER A 148 -6.53 -5.92 -2.73
C SER A 148 -6.95 -4.59 -3.35
N ASN A 149 -7.98 -3.94 -2.82
CA ASN A 149 -8.36 -2.61 -3.30
C ASN A 149 -7.36 -1.54 -2.83
N ILE A 150 -7.01 -0.59 -3.70
CA ILE A 150 -6.09 0.49 -3.38
C ILE A 150 -6.62 1.43 -2.28
N ALA A 151 -7.94 1.65 -2.20
CA ALA A 151 -8.55 2.42 -1.12
C ALA A 151 -8.42 1.72 0.24
N LEU A 152 -8.14 0.41 0.23
CA LEU A 152 -7.87 -0.42 1.41
C LEU A 152 -6.38 -0.70 1.58
N SER A 153 -5.49 0.07 0.92
CA SER A 153 -4.04 -0.12 0.98
C SER A 153 -3.43 0.04 2.38
N MET A 154 -4.16 0.61 3.33
CA MET A 154 -3.76 0.71 4.75
C MET A 154 -4.23 -0.48 5.59
N VAL A 155 -4.79 -1.52 4.97
CA VAL A 155 -5.16 -2.78 5.60
C VAL A 155 -4.57 -3.94 4.80
N TYR A 156 -3.86 -4.83 5.47
CA TYR A 156 -3.24 -6.00 4.86
C TYR A 156 -3.54 -7.23 5.70
N ASP A 157 -4.18 -8.24 5.09
CA ASP A 157 -4.57 -9.48 5.77
C ASP A 157 -5.33 -9.23 7.09
N ASN A 158 -6.35 -8.35 7.00
CA ASN A 158 -7.12 -7.86 8.13
C ASN A 158 -6.31 -7.18 9.24
N LYS A 159 -5.06 -6.78 8.99
CA LYS A 159 -4.23 -6.01 9.91
C LYS A 159 -4.06 -4.60 9.40
N ILE A 160 -4.14 -3.64 10.30
CA ILE A 160 -3.93 -2.24 9.94
C ILE A 160 -2.43 -2.00 9.70
N ILE A 161 -2.09 -1.41 8.56
CA ILE A 161 -0.74 -1.01 8.20
C ILE A 161 -0.40 0.29 8.92
N LEU A 162 0.56 0.24 9.85
CA LEU A 162 1.00 1.42 10.60
C LEU A 162 2.18 2.14 9.95
N GLY A 163 2.81 1.52 8.96
CA GLY A 163 3.91 2.11 8.24
C GLY A 163 3.97 1.64 6.80
N LEU A 164 4.47 2.49 5.92
CA LEU A 164 4.80 2.19 4.55
C LEU A 164 6.10 2.91 4.18
N SER A 165 6.98 2.24 3.45
CA SER A 165 8.21 2.81 2.93
C SER A 165 8.37 2.43 1.46
N LEU A 166 8.49 3.44 0.61
CA LEU A 166 8.82 3.30 -0.81
C LEU A 166 10.28 3.71 -0.96
N ILE A 167 11.13 2.76 -1.35
CA ILE A 167 12.55 2.98 -1.54
C ILE A 167 12.82 2.97 -3.03
N ASP A 168 13.16 4.11 -3.63
CA ASP A 168 13.58 4.13 -5.02
C ASP A 168 15.03 3.64 -5.14
N HIS A 169 15.27 2.59 -5.92
CA HIS A 169 16.61 2.08 -6.18
C HIS A 169 17.38 2.90 -7.21
N ASN A 170 16.69 3.72 -8.01
CA ASN A 170 17.29 4.58 -9.05
C ASN A 170 17.51 6.03 -8.56
N GLY A 171 16.75 6.49 -7.57
CA GLY A 171 16.84 7.82 -6.96
C GLY A 171 17.97 7.92 -5.94
N ARG A 172 19.21 8.05 -6.44
CA ARG A 172 20.33 8.54 -5.63
C ARG A 172 20.55 10.01 -5.94
N VAL A 173 19.98 10.90 -5.14
CA VAL A 173 20.38 12.30 -5.06
C VAL A 173 21.36 12.43 -3.89
N ASP A 174 22.58 12.89 -4.14
CA ASP A 174 23.63 13.13 -3.13
C ASP A 174 23.98 11.93 -2.23
N GLY A 175 23.80 10.71 -2.73
CA GLY A 175 24.14 9.47 -2.02
C GLY A 175 23.16 9.07 -0.91
N LYS A 176 22.05 9.80 -0.72
CA LYS A 176 20.92 9.37 0.11
C LYS A 176 19.89 8.65 -0.78
N MET A 177 19.26 7.60 -0.22
CA MET A 177 18.17 6.91 -0.92
C MET A 177 16.89 7.74 -0.78
N ASP A 178 16.27 8.07 -1.91
CA ASP A 178 14.95 8.68 -1.92
C ASP A 178 13.94 7.68 -1.35
N THR A 179 13.51 7.97 -0.13
CA THR A 179 12.55 7.12 0.59
C THR A 179 11.33 7.95 0.95
N ILE A 180 10.19 7.59 0.37
CA ILE A 180 8.90 8.11 0.84
C ILE A 180 8.44 7.22 1.99
N ARG A 181 8.11 7.84 3.12
CA ARG A 181 7.66 7.15 4.34
C ARG A 181 6.31 7.67 4.77
N ILE A 182 5.38 6.75 4.98
CA ILE A 182 4.10 7.02 5.62
C ILE A 182 4.12 6.27 6.94
N MET A 183 4.02 6.97 8.07
CA MET A 183 4.11 6.36 9.40
C MET A 183 3.00 6.87 10.31
N ALA A 184 2.31 5.97 10.99
CA ALA A 184 1.33 6.32 12.02
C ALA A 184 2.04 7.10 13.13
N SER A 185 1.57 8.30 13.43
CA SER A 185 2.01 9.09 14.57
C SER A 185 1.11 8.90 15.78
N THR A 186 -0.19 8.68 15.55
CA THR A 186 -1.20 8.61 16.61
C THR A 186 -2.25 7.57 16.25
N VAL A 187 -2.63 6.74 17.22
CA VAL A 187 -3.74 5.79 17.14
C VAL A 187 -4.67 6.05 18.32
N VAL A 188 -5.93 6.37 18.05
CA VAL A 188 -6.95 6.68 19.06
C VAL A 188 -8.14 5.76 18.84
N PRO A 189 -8.36 4.76 19.72
CA PRO A 189 -9.57 3.96 19.69
C PRO A 189 -10.80 4.85 19.93
N GLU A 190 -11.79 4.75 19.07
CA GLU A 190 -13.01 5.58 19.11
C GLU A 190 -14.12 4.86 18.35
N VAL A 191 -15.32 4.83 18.92
CA VAL A 191 -16.50 4.29 18.24
C VAL A 191 -17.25 5.43 17.58
N PHE A 192 -17.49 5.31 16.28
CA PHE A 192 -18.20 6.33 15.51
C PHE A 192 -19.69 6.00 15.40
N PRO A 193 -20.57 7.01 15.34
CA PRO A 193 -21.98 6.77 15.01
C PRO A 193 -22.11 6.31 13.55
N GLU A 194 -23.15 5.53 13.23
CA GLU A 194 -23.33 4.93 11.89
C GLU A 194 -23.38 5.98 10.77
N ASN A 195 -23.93 7.16 11.05
CA ASN A 195 -24.03 8.26 10.08
C ASN A 195 -22.71 8.99 9.84
N HIS A 196 -21.65 8.71 10.60
CA HIS A 196 -20.34 9.35 10.45
C HIS A 196 -19.71 9.11 9.08
N PHE A 197 -20.01 7.95 8.47
CA PHE A 197 -19.47 7.55 7.16
C PHE A 197 -20.45 7.76 6.00
N ASN A 198 -21.57 8.45 6.25
CA ASN A 198 -22.50 8.81 5.19
C ASN A 198 -22.00 10.02 4.41
N ILE A 199 -22.36 10.10 3.12
CA ILE A 199 -22.17 11.30 2.33
C ILE A 199 -22.91 12.46 3.03
N PRO A 200 -22.24 13.59 3.35
CA PRO A 200 -22.89 14.71 4.01
C PRO A 200 -24.04 15.29 3.19
N GLU A 201 -25.01 15.90 3.88
CA GLU A 201 -26.14 16.54 3.23
C GLU A 201 -25.70 17.67 2.28
N GLY A 202 -26.38 17.76 1.13
CA GLY A 202 -26.11 18.79 0.12
C GLY A 202 -25.01 18.43 -0.90
N PHE A 203 -24.44 17.23 -0.82
CA PHE A 203 -23.57 16.68 -1.85
C PHE A 203 -24.38 16.10 -3.02
N PHE A 204 -23.88 16.27 -4.24
CA PHE A 204 -24.50 15.72 -5.46
C PHE A 204 -23.47 14.95 -6.30
N PRO A 205 -23.90 13.94 -7.09
CA PRO A 205 -22.99 13.23 -7.97
C PRO A 205 -22.31 14.22 -8.93
N GLU A 206 -20.99 14.13 -9.06
CA GLU A 206 -20.29 14.83 -10.12
C GLU A 206 -20.81 14.28 -11.45
N GLN A 207 -21.48 15.13 -12.23
CA GLN A 207 -21.83 14.77 -13.59
C GLN A 207 -20.52 14.60 -14.33
N GLN A 208 -20.13 13.35 -14.61
CA GLN A 208 -19.06 13.10 -15.55
C GLN A 208 -19.45 13.82 -16.82
N ALA A 209 -18.76 14.93 -17.14
CA ALA A 209 -18.94 15.60 -18.41
C ALA A 209 -18.80 14.49 -19.45
N MET A 210 -19.88 14.20 -20.18
CA MET A 210 -19.81 13.24 -21.27
C MET A 210 -18.70 13.79 -22.15
N VAL A 211 -17.53 13.14 -22.13
CA VAL A 211 -16.47 13.48 -23.05
C VAL A 211 -17.13 13.28 -24.41
N PRO A 212 -17.38 14.36 -25.18
CA PRO A 212 -18.06 14.21 -26.44
C PRO A 212 -17.26 13.17 -27.22
N PRO A 213 -17.94 12.18 -27.84
CA PRO A 213 -17.22 11.17 -28.59
C PRO A 213 -16.24 11.89 -29.51
N PRO A 214 -14.98 11.40 -29.62
CA PRO A 214 -14.03 12.03 -30.52
C PRO A 214 -14.70 12.19 -31.87
N PRO A 215 -14.57 13.36 -32.54
CA PRO A 215 -15.20 13.56 -33.83
C PRO A 215 -14.83 12.38 -34.74
N PRO A 216 -15.78 11.85 -35.52
CA PRO A 216 -15.48 10.74 -36.41
C PRO A 216 -14.25 11.10 -37.25
N VAL A 217 -13.21 10.28 -37.16
CA VAL A 217 -12.06 10.42 -38.03
C VAL A 217 -12.55 10.02 -39.41
N TYR A 218 -12.89 11.01 -40.22
CA TYR A 218 -13.11 10.81 -41.65
C TYR A 218 -11.75 10.44 -42.23
N ILE A 219 -11.49 9.14 -42.33
CA ILE A 219 -10.45 8.65 -43.23
C ILE A 219 -10.99 8.96 -44.62
N GLU A 220 -10.57 10.10 -45.19
CA GLU A 220 -10.70 10.32 -46.62
C GLU A 220 -10.03 9.13 -47.29
N SER A 221 -10.86 8.23 -47.82
CA SER A 221 -10.42 7.12 -48.68
C SER A 221 -9.96 7.68 -50.03
N GLY A 222 -8.95 8.55 -49.99
CA GLY A 222 -8.11 8.87 -51.12
C GLY A 222 -7.17 7.70 -51.32
N ALA A 223 -7.60 6.77 -52.17
CA ALA A 223 -6.76 5.70 -52.66
C ALA A 223 -5.60 6.29 -53.47
N ASP A 224 -4.47 6.50 -52.82
CA ASP A 224 -3.15 6.45 -53.46
C ASP A 224 -2.23 5.64 -52.54
N SER A 225 -2.14 4.35 -52.85
CA SER A 225 -1.23 3.42 -52.19
C SER A 225 0.21 3.77 -52.58
N VAL A 226 0.80 4.74 -51.88
CA VAL A 226 2.25 4.96 -51.92
C VAL A 226 2.89 3.77 -51.20
N THR A 227 3.38 2.82 -52.00
CA THR A 227 4.17 1.69 -51.50
C THR A 227 5.54 2.23 -51.12
N TYR A 228 5.75 2.52 -49.84
CA TYR A 228 7.08 2.81 -49.35
C TYR A 228 7.90 1.51 -49.32
N PRO A 229 9.10 1.47 -49.91
CA PRO A 229 9.97 0.31 -49.75
C PRO A 229 10.27 0.15 -48.27
N VAL A 230 9.90 -1.00 -47.71
CA VAL A 230 10.20 -1.36 -46.33
C VAL A 230 11.74 -1.36 -46.20
N PRO A 231 12.34 -0.47 -45.39
CA PRO A 231 13.76 -0.50 -45.18
C PRO A 231 14.14 -1.85 -44.55
N PRO A 232 15.27 -2.45 -44.96
CA PRO A 232 15.71 -3.71 -44.40
C PRO A 232 15.84 -3.56 -42.87
N PRO A 233 15.44 -4.58 -42.09
CA PRO A 233 15.54 -4.52 -40.65
C PRO A 233 16.97 -4.23 -40.23
N PRO A 234 17.18 -3.38 -39.21
CA PRO A 234 18.52 -3.06 -38.71
C PRO A 234 19.23 -4.35 -38.31
N ALA A 235 20.50 -4.47 -38.70
CA ALA A 235 21.31 -5.63 -38.35
C ALA A 235 21.36 -5.80 -36.83
N TRP A 236 21.14 -7.03 -36.36
CA TRP A 236 21.25 -7.35 -34.94
C TRP A 236 22.65 -7.02 -34.44
N PRO A 237 22.78 -6.41 -33.25
CA PRO A 237 24.09 -6.16 -32.66
C PRO A 237 24.84 -7.49 -32.46
N PRO A 238 26.17 -7.51 -32.68
CA PRO A 238 26.96 -8.72 -32.52
C PRO A 238 26.83 -9.25 -31.09
N VAL A 239 26.57 -10.56 -30.98
CA VAL A 239 26.47 -11.27 -29.70
C VAL A 239 27.77 -11.06 -28.92
N PRO A 240 27.72 -10.52 -27.69
CA PRO A 240 28.93 -10.25 -26.93
C PRO A 240 29.67 -11.55 -26.62
N GLU A 241 30.95 -11.58 -26.99
CA GLU A 241 31.87 -12.67 -26.73
C GLU A 241 31.97 -12.93 -25.21
N LYS A 242 31.65 -14.16 -24.80
CA LYS A 242 31.79 -14.60 -23.40
C LYS A 242 33.27 -14.55 -23.00
N LYS A 243 33.68 -13.48 -22.31
CA LYS A 243 34.96 -13.43 -21.60
C LYS A 243 34.98 -14.48 -20.49
N ASN A 244 35.74 -15.55 -20.71
CA ASN A 244 36.09 -16.54 -19.69
C ASN A 244 36.89 -15.86 -18.56
N THR A 245 36.22 -15.50 -17.46
CA THR A 245 36.89 -15.07 -16.23
C THR A 245 37.50 -16.27 -15.52
N LYS A 246 38.83 -16.39 -15.60
CA LYS A 246 39.62 -17.31 -14.78
C LYS A 246 39.38 -17.01 -13.31
N LYS A 247 38.80 -17.98 -12.60
CA LYS A 247 38.66 -18.05 -11.14
C LYS A 247 40.04 -17.90 -10.48
N LYS A 248 40.30 -16.78 -9.80
CA LYS A 248 41.45 -16.63 -8.90
C LYS A 248 41.09 -17.25 -7.55
N THR A 249 41.73 -18.37 -7.22
CA THR A 249 41.68 -19.02 -5.92
C THR A 249 42.54 -18.21 -4.94
N ASN A 250 41.92 -17.52 -3.99
CA ASN A 250 42.63 -16.90 -2.87
C ASN A 250 42.81 -17.92 -1.75
N THR A 251 44.05 -18.39 -1.58
CA THR A 251 44.47 -19.23 -0.46
C THR A 251 44.81 -18.33 0.73
N THR A 252 43.87 -18.18 1.67
CA THR A 252 44.11 -17.48 2.94
C THR A 252 44.93 -18.37 3.86
N LYS A 253 46.19 -17.99 4.13
CA LYS A 253 47.05 -18.63 5.14
C LYS A 253 46.58 -18.21 6.55
N SER A 254 46.19 -19.16 7.38
CA SER A 254 45.93 -18.95 8.81
C SER A 254 47.24 -18.66 9.58
N PRO A 255 47.25 -17.71 10.54
CA PRO A 255 48.41 -17.47 11.38
C PRO A 255 48.51 -18.51 12.50
N MET A 256 49.72 -19.05 12.66
CA MET A 256 50.11 -20.05 13.64
C MET A 256 50.24 -19.40 15.02
N ARG A 257 49.47 -19.87 16.01
CA ARG A 257 49.58 -19.45 17.43
C ARG A 257 50.91 -19.94 18.01
N LYS A 258 51.71 -19.04 18.59
CA LYS A 258 52.87 -19.39 19.43
C LYS A 258 52.38 -19.96 20.79
N PRO A 259 53.03 -21.01 21.33
CA PRO A 259 52.78 -21.46 22.70
C PRO A 259 53.48 -20.52 23.69
N GLY A 260 52.75 -20.10 24.72
CA GLY A 260 53.30 -19.36 25.86
C GLY A 260 54.19 -20.27 26.71
N LYS A 261 55.31 -19.71 27.19
CA LYS A 261 56.15 -20.31 28.24
C LYS A 261 55.76 -19.69 29.59
N ASN A 262 55.72 -20.58 30.59
CA ASN A 262 55.70 -20.26 32.02
C ASN A 262 56.82 -19.32 32.44
#